data_AF-A0A1B6NVV4-F1
#
_entry.id   AF-A0A1B6NVV4-F1
#
_cell.length_a   1.000
_cell.length_b   1.000
_cell.length_c   1.000
_cell.angle_alpha   90.00
_cell.angle_beta   90.00
_cell.angle_gamma   90.00
#
_symmetry.space_group_name_H-M   'P 1'
#
loop_
_entity.id
_entity.type
_entity.pdbx_description
1 polymer ?
#
loop_
_entity_poly.entity_id
_entity_poly.type
_entity_poly.pdbx_seq_one_letter_code
_entity_poly.pdbx_strand_id
1 'polypeptide(L)' 'TSAAEFMYQNVTMFPIVDKRGNVERFCMLVYDVTEQALGKRGMEHLNEELKTASRVDGLTGLYNRRYWQERFDEMH' A
#
# COMPACT_ATOMS: atom_id res chain seq x y z
N THR A 1 10.78 18.24 -4.08
CA THR A 1 9.47 18.07 -4.75
C THR A 1 8.92 16.73 -4.29
N SER A 2 7.78 16.68 -3.61
CA SER A 2 7.18 15.42 -3.13
C SER A 2 6.84 14.51 -4.31
N ALA A 3 7.00 13.19 -4.15
CA ALA A 3 6.76 12.21 -5.23
C ALA A 3 5.27 11.90 -5.49
N ALA A 4 4.35 12.51 -4.72
CA ALA A 4 2.90 12.40 -4.96
C ALA A 4 2.34 13.70 -5.56
N GLU A 5 1.41 13.55 -6.50
CA GLU A 5 0.62 14.64 -7.08
C GLU A 5 -0.38 15.24 -6.06
N PHE A 6 -0.86 14.42 -5.12
CA PHE A 6 -1.80 14.79 -4.06
C PHE A 6 -1.36 14.24 -2.70
N MET A 7 -1.80 14.88 -1.61
CA MET A 7 -1.54 14.39 -0.25
C MET A 7 -2.40 13.18 0.09
N TYR A 8 -1.82 12.23 0.81
CA TYR A 8 -2.58 11.19 1.51
C TYR A 8 -2.84 11.66 2.93
N GLN A 9 -4.09 11.54 3.38
CA GLN A 9 -4.52 12.11 4.65
C GLN A 9 -5.29 11.10 5.49
N ASN A 10 -4.91 10.95 6.75
CA ASN A 10 -5.75 10.34 7.76
C ASN A 10 -6.57 11.42 8.43
N VAL A 11 -7.90 11.30 8.34
CA VAL A 11 -8.82 12.31 8.86
C VAL A 11 -9.69 11.70 9.96
N THR A 12 -9.59 12.25 11.16
CA THR A 12 -10.48 11.94 12.27
C THR A 12 -11.42 13.11 12.48
N MET A 13 -12.72 12.83 12.55
CA MET A 13 -13.74 13.84 12.72
C MET A 13 -14.65 13.51 13.89
N PHE A 14 -15.00 14.51 14.69
CA PHE A 14 -15.94 14.32 15.78
C PHE A 14 -16.74 15.60 16.05
N PRO A 15 -18.04 15.46 16.38
CA PRO A 15 -18.87 16.59 16.75
C PRO A 15 -18.46 17.11 18.14
N ILE A 16 -18.55 18.42 18.31
CA ILE A 16 -18.48 19.07 19.61
C ILE A 16 -19.92 19.40 20.01
N VAL A 17 -20.39 18.73 21.05
CA VAL A 17 -21.76 18.87 21.57
C VAL A 17 -21.81 19.82 22.75
N ASP A 18 -22.90 20.57 22.86
CA ASP A 18 -23.19 21.40 24.04
C ASP A 18 -23.63 20.53 25.23
N LYS A 19 -23.90 21.18 26.38
CA LYS A 19 -24.39 20.50 27.59
C LYS A 19 -25.80 19.88 27.43
N ARG A 20 -26.52 20.23 26.36
CA ARG A 20 -27.87 19.73 26.02
C ARG A 20 -27.82 18.62 24.97
N GLY A 21 -26.64 18.28 24.44
CA GLY A 21 -26.44 17.26 23.42
C GLY A 21 -26.62 17.75 21.98
N ASN A 22 -26.78 19.06 21.75
CA ASN A 22 -26.85 19.61 20.40
C ASN A 22 -25.45 19.79 19.81
N VAL A 23 -25.28 19.48 18.53
CA VAL A 23 -24.01 19.69 17.82
C VAL A 23 -23.85 21.19 17.53
N GLU A 24 -22.84 21.83 18.12
CA GLU A 24 -22.51 23.23 17.84
C GLU A 24 -21.43 23.36 16.75
N ARG A 25 -20.46 22.44 16.75
CA ARG A 25 -19.26 22.50 15.91
C ARG A 25 -18.81 21.11 15.51
N PHE A 26 -17.96 21.06 14.49
CA PHE A 26 -17.27 19.85 14.06
C PHE A 26 -15.77 20.04 14.20
N CYS A 27 -15.10 19.13 14.89
CA CYS A 27 -13.65 19.09 14.94
C CYS A 27 -13.14 18.13 13.87
N MET A 28 -12.07 18.53 13.19
CA MET A 28 -11.37 17.69 12.24
C MET A 28 -9.88 17.71 12.55
N LEU A 29 -9.30 16.52 12.56
CA LEU A 29 -7.87 16.29 12.72
C LEU A 29 -7.36 15.64 11.45
N VAL A 30 -6.45 16.33 10.76
CA VAL A 30 -5.89 15.91 9.48
C VAL A 30 -4.40 15.66 9.67
N TYR A 31 -3.97 14.44 9.43
CA TYR A 31 -2.56 14.06 9.41
C TYR A 31 -2.11 13.78 7.99
N ASP A 32 -1.05 14.45 7.55
CA ASP A 32 -0.35 14.11 6.32
C ASP A 32 0.38 12.77 6.50
N VAL A 33 0.03 11.79 5.68
CA VAL A 33 0.63 10.45 5.65
C VAL A 33 1.18 10.12 4.25
N THR A 34 1.47 11.14 3.45
CA THR A 34 1.90 11.02 2.05
C THR A 34 3.16 10.18 1.90
N GLU A 35 4.19 10.45 2.70
CA GLU A 35 5.45 9.68 2.63
C GLU A 35 5.24 8.20 3.01
N GLN A 36 4.44 7.93 4.03
CA GLN A 36 4.13 6.55 4.43
C GLN A 36 3.38 5.81 3.31
N ALA A 37 2.39 6.45 2.69
CA ALA A 37 1.62 5.88 1.60
C ALA A 37 2.51 5.59 0.37
N LEU A 38 3.38 6.54 0.01
CA LEU A 38 4.33 6.38 -1.10
C LEU A 38 5.37 5.29 -0.80
N GLY A 39 5.95 5.28 0.40
CA GLY A 39 6.92 4.28 0.80
C GLY A 39 6.35 2.86 0.77
N LYS A 40 5.13 2.67 1.29
CA LYS A 40 4.43 1.39 1.23
C LYS A 40 4.20 0.94 -0.21
N ARG A 41 3.69 1.82 -1.08
CA ARG A 41 3.44 1.51 -2.49
C ARG A 41 4.73 1.17 -3.25
N GLY A 42 5.79 1.92 -3.03
CA GLY A 42 7.10 1.66 -3.63
C GLY A 42 7.66 0.29 -3.20
N MET A 43 7.54 -0.05 -1.91
CA MET A 43 7.95 -1.35 -1.40
C MET A 43 7.15 -2.50 -2.02
N GLU A 44 5.82 -2.36 -2.11
CA GLU A 44 4.94 -3.36 -2.73
C GLU A 44 5.29 -3.57 -4.21
N HIS A 45 5.56 -2.49 -4.94
CA HIS A 45 5.97 -2.55 -6.34
C HIS A 45 7.30 -3.28 -6.53
N LEU A 46 8.34 -2.90 -5.77
CA LEU A 46 9.65 -3.55 -5.83
C LEU A 46 9.57 -5.04 -5.46
N ASN A 47 8.71 -5.40 -4.52
CA ASN A 47 8.52 -6.79 -4.14
C ASN A 47 7.86 -7.61 -5.26
N GLU A 48 6.88 -7.06 -5.97
CA GLU A 48 6.26 -7.75 -7.13
C GLU A 48 7.24 -7.85 -8.33
N GLU A 49 8.08 -6.83 -8.55
CA GLU A 49 9.16 -6.91 -9.55
C GLU A 49 10.16 -8.01 -9.20
N LEU A 50 10.63 -8.04 -7.95
CA LEU A 50 11.55 -9.07 -7.46
C LEU A 50 10.94 -10.47 -7.56
N LYS A 51 9.67 -10.62 -7.21
CA LYS A 51 8.94 -11.88 -7.32
C LYS A 51 8.83 -12.34 -8.77
N THR A 52 8.59 -11.42 -9.70
CA THR A 52 8.57 -11.76 -11.13
C THR A 52 9.96 -12.16 -11.63
N ALA A 53 10.99 -11.35 -11.35
CA ALA A 53 12.36 -11.60 -11.78
C ALA A 53 12.95 -12.90 -11.19
N SER A 54 12.59 -13.24 -9.95
CA SER A 54 13.03 -14.50 -9.32
C SER A 54 12.39 -15.75 -9.92
N ARG A 55 11.26 -15.61 -10.63
CA ARG A 55 10.48 -16.72 -11.18
C ARG A 55 10.63 -16.87 -12.69
N VAL A 56 11.07 -15.83 -13.39
CA VAL A 56 11.16 -15.80 -14.86
C VAL A 56 12.61 -15.94 -15.32
N ASP A 57 12.83 -16.75 -16.35
CA ASP A 57 14.11 -16.86 -17.04
C ASP A 57 14.31 -15.64 -17.97
N GLY A 58 15.43 -14.94 -17.80
CA GLY A 58 15.68 -13.66 -18.49
C GLY A 58 15.91 -13.76 -19.99
N LEU A 59 16.23 -14.95 -20.52
CA LEU A 59 16.43 -15.16 -21.96
C LEU A 59 15.11 -15.48 -22.67
N THR A 60 14.27 -16.31 -22.06
CA THR A 60 13.06 -16.85 -22.69
C THR A 60 11.77 -16.17 -22.27
N GLY A 61 11.76 -15.47 -21.13
CA GLY A 61 10.54 -14.89 -20.54
C GLY A 61 9.58 -15.94 -19.96
N LEU A 62 9.96 -17.22 -19.96
CA LEU A 62 9.18 -18.30 -19.36
C LEU A 62 9.51 -18.46 -17.87
N TYR A 63 8.62 -19.11 -17.12
CA TYR A 63 8.95 -19.48 -15.75
C TYR A 63 10.18 -20.40 -15.70
N ASN A 64 11.09 -20.07 -14.80
CA ASN A 64 12.33 -20.81 -14.63
C ASN A 64 12.07 -22.18 -13.95
N ARG A 65 13.04 -23.09 -14.10
CA ARG A 65 12.95 -24.46 -13.56
C ARG A 65 12.63 -24.51 -12.07
N ARG A 66 13.24 -23.61 -11.28
CA ARG A 66 13.03 -23.55 -9.83
C ARG A 66 11.56 -23.28 -9.52
N TYR A 67 10.95 -22.29 -10.16
CA TYR A 67 9.55 -21.95 -9.94
C TYR A 67 8.61 -23.11 -10.29
N TRP A 68 8.87 -23.82 -11.40
CA TRP A 68 8.10 -25.01 -11.77
C TRP A 68 8.20 -26.12 -10.73
N GLN A 69 9.39 -26.38 -10.20
CA GLN A 69 9.59 -27.39 -9.17
C GLN A 69 8.83 -27.04 -7.89
N GLU A 70 8.92 -25.79 -7.43
CA GLU A 70 8.18 -25.33 -6.24
C GLU A 70 6.66 -25.49 -6.41
N ARG A 71 6.11 -25.20 -7.59
CA ARG A 71 4.66 -25.39 -7.86
C ARG A 71 4.26 -26.86 -7.94
N PHE A 72 5.12 -27.71 -8.48
CA PHE A 72 4.87 -29.14 -8.54
C PHE A 72 4.86 -29.75 -7.13
N ASP A 73 5.82 -29.37 -6.29
CA ASP A 73 5.94 -29.85 -4.92
C ASP A 73 4.79 -29.35 -4.01
N GLU A 74 4.21 -28.18 -4.28
CA GLU A 74 3.02 -27.68 -3.57
C GLU A 74 1.72 -28.42 -3.92
N MET A 75 1.66 -29.06 -5.08
CA MET A 75 0.48 -29.81 -5.53
C MET A 75 0.45 -31.25 -5.00
N HIS A 76 1.53 -31.71 -4.37
CA HIS A 76 1.70 -33.06 -3.84
C HIS A 76 1.92 -33.05 -2.32
#